data_AF-G9YTL1-F1
#
_entry.id   AF-G9YTL1-F1
#
_cell.length_a   1.000
_cell.length_b   1.000
_cell.length_c   1.000
_cell.angle_alpha   90.00
_cell.angle_beta   90.00
_cell.angle_gamma   90.00
#
_symmetry.space_group_name_H-M   'P 1'
#
loop_
_entity.id
_entity.type
_entity.pdbx_description
1 polymer ?
#
loop_
_entity_poly.entity_id
_entity_poly.type
_entity_poly.pdbx_seq_one_letter_code
_entity_poly.pdbx_strand_id
1 'polypeptide(L)'
;MLAGRELENGRGYQFVTWIWDYNRTGVSYGHYYDEDFCGAKQDFAVRSGLISKTQLFSPEELTELYRATDYLLDEGPELEDGHLKAMQTARTKIEYTVPDLADRLEQGQAQEPQIDM
;
A
#
# COMPACT_ATOMS: atom_id res chain seq x y z
N MET A 1 0.28 -3.07 -15.04
CA MET A 1 0.23 -1.61 -15.34
C MET A 1 -0.98 -1.04 -14.62
N LEU A 2 -0.87 0.16 -14.05
CA LEU A 2 -1.97 0.92 -13.43
C LEU A 2 -2.06 2.28 -14.13
N ALA A 3 -3.26 2.70 -14.49
CA ALA A 3 -3.52 4.01 -15.09
C ALA A 3 -4.80 4.61 -14.48
N GLY A 4 -4.89 5.94 -14.48
CA GLY A 4 -6.08 6.68 -14.03
C GLY A 4 -6.48 7.73 -15.06
N ARG A 5 -7.77 8.02 -15.14
CA ARG A 5 -8.33 9.12 -15.93
C ARG A 5 -9.44 9.83 -15.16
N GLU A 6 -9.53 11.14 -15.35
CA GLU A 6 -10.69 11.92 -14.93
C GLU A 6 -11.86 11.66 -15.88
N LEU A 7 -13.07 11.55 -15.35
CA LEU A 7 -14.30 11.38 -16.13
C LEU A 7 -14.92 12.74 -16.45
N GLU A 8 -15.40 12.90 -17.68
CA GLU A 8 -16.03 14.14 -18.14
C GLU A 8 -17.23 14.54 -17.26
N ASN A 9 -17.50 15.84 -17.20
CA ASN A 9 -18.60 16.45 -16.46
C ASN A 9 -18.53 16.23 -14.94
N GLY A 10 -17.33 16.15 -14.37
CA GLY A 10 -17.12 16.06 -12.92
C GLY A 10 -17.62 14.76 -12.31
N ARG A 11 -17.63 13.66 -13.09
CA ARG A 11 -18.08 12.34 -12.63
C ARG A 11 -17.02 11.56 -11.84
N GLY A 12 -16.01 12.26 -11.33
CA GLY A 12 -14.92 11.65 -10.57
C GLY A 12 -13.83 11.04 -11.44
N TYR A 13 -13.16 10.01 -10.92
CA TYR A 13 -12.01 9.37 -11.53
C TYR A 13 -12.28 7.89 -11.80
N GLN A 14 -11.67 7.36 -12.86
CA GLN A 14 -11.64 5.93 -13.14
C GLN A 14 -10.20 5.45 -13.20
N PHE A 15 -9.93 4.33 -12.54
CA PHE A 15 -8.65 3.65 -12.53
C PHE A 15 -8.76 2.32 -13.25
N VAL A 16 -7.66 1.89 -13.87
CA VAL A 16 -7.61 0.61 -14.57
C VAL A 16 -6.27 -0.08 -14.38
N THR A 17 -6.30 -1.39 -14.20
CA THR A 17 -5.11 -2.23 -14.16
C THR A 17 -5.08 -3.21 -15.32
N TRP A 18 -3.91 -3.42 -15.93
CA TRP A 18 -3.72 -4.43 -16.98
C TRP A 18 -2.51 -5.32 -16.71
N ILE A 19 -2.55 -6.55 -17.26
CA ILE A 19 -1.39 -7.45 -17.34
C ILE A 19 -0.81 -7.39 -18.76
N TRP A 20 0.52 -7.43 -18.84
CA TRP A 20 1.23 -7.59 -20.12
C TRP A 20 0.96 -8.97 -20.71
N ASP A 21 0.76 -9.04 -22.03
CA ASP A 21 0.84 -10.31 -22.72
C ASP A 21 2.25 -10.94 -22.55
N TYR A 22 2.36 -12.23 -22.86
CA TYR A 22 3.61 -12.99 -22.69
C TYR A 22 4.80 -12.33 -23.42
N ASN A 23 4.55 -11.73 -24.59
CA ASN A 23 5.57 -11.12 -25.43
C ASN A 23 5.88 -9.64 -25.09
N ARG A 24 5.17 -9.06 -24.11
CA ARG A 24 5.20 -7.62 -23.77
C ARG A 24 4.94 -6.69 -24.96
N THR A 25 4.11 -7.12 -25.89
CA THR A 25 3.70 -6.36 -27.08
C THR A 25 2.36 -5.66 -26.89
N GLY A 26 1.58 -6.07 -25.90
CA GLY A 26 0.28 -5.48 -25.57
C GLY A 26 -0.14 -5.76 -24.15
N VAL A 27 -1.28 -5.19 -23.77
CA VAL A 27 -1.88 -5.37 -22.44
C VAL A 27 -3.27 -5.99 -22.56
N SER A 28 -3.65 -6.79 -21.56
CA SER A 28 -4.92 -7.53 -21.53
C SER A 28 -5.45 -7.68 -20.10
N TYR A 29 -6.67 -8.23 -19.96
CA TYR A 29 -7.35 -8.50 -18.69
C TYR A 29 -7.55 -7.26 -17.82
N GLY A 30 -8.11 -6.19 -18.38
CA GLY A 30 -8.36 -4.93 -17.65
C GLY A 30 -9.32 -5.10 -16.47
N HIS A 31 -8.93 -4.67 -15.26
CA HIS A 31 -9.87 -4.41 -14.17
C HIS A 31 -10.11 -2.90 -14.06
N TYR A 32 -11.37 -2.48 -13.93
CA TYR A 32 -11.78 -1.08 -13.91
C TYR A 32 -12.39 -0.74 -12.54
N TYR A 33 -12.02 0.40 -12.00
CA TYR A 33 -12.39 0.87 -10.67
C TYR A 33 -12.90 2.31 -10.80
N ASP A 34 -14.15 2.54 -10.41
CA ASP A 34 -14.76 3.88 -10.41
C ASP A 34 -14.63 4.48 -9.02
N GLU A 35 -13.97 5.64 -8.93
CA GLU A 35 -13.62 6.37 -7.70
C GLU A 35 -12.84 5.57 -6.64
N ASP A 36 -12.44 4.33 -6.94
CA ASP A 36 -11.72 3.42 -6.05
C ASP A 36 -10.24 3.30 -6.45
N PHE A 37 -9.46 4.31 -6.09
CA PHE A 37 -8.01 4.29 -6.29
C PHE A 37 -7.34 3.20 -5.44
N CYS A 38 -7.84 2.98 -4.23
CA CYS A 38 -7.31 2.03 -3.26
C CYS A 38 -7.36 0.59 -3.79
N GLY A 39 -8.50 0.17 -4.30
CA GLY A 39 -8.68 -1.14 -4.95
C GLY A 39 -7.78 -1.30 -6.17
N ALA A 40 -7.67 -0.27 -7.01
CA ALA A 40 -6.80 -0.30 -8.18
C ALA A 40 -5.30 -0.41 -7.81
N LYS A 41 -4.87 0.28 -6.75
CA LYS A 41 -3.50 0.22 -6.22
C LYS A 41 -3.17 -1.18 -5.68
N GLN A 42 -4.10 -1.78 -4.93
CA GLN A 42 -3.92 -3.13 -4.37
C GLN A 42 -3.90 -4.20 -5.47
N ASP A 43 -4.84 -4.14 -6.42
CA ASP A 43 -4.92 -5.07 -7.54
C ASP A 43 -3.66 -5.02 -8.41
N PHE A 44 -3.14 -3.80 -8.67
CA PHE A 44 -1.86 -3.62 -9.34
C PHE A 44 -0.72 -4.32 -8.59
N ALA A 45 -0.63 -4.16 -7.27
CA ALA A 45 0.44 -4.74 -6.47
C ALA A 45 0.40 -6.28 -6.48
N VAL A 46 -0.80 -6.88 -6.41
CA VAL A 46 -0.97 -8.33 -6.50
C VAL A 46 -0.62 -8.84 -7.90
N ARG A 47 -1.15 -8.20 -8.95
CA ARG A 47 -0.98 -8.66 -10.34
C ARG A 47 0.43 -8.43 -10.90
N SER A 48 1.15 -7.46 -10.35
CA SER A 48 2.57 -7.25 -10.66
C SER A 48 3.51 -8.19 -9.91
N GLY A 49 2.99 -8.94 -8.93
CA GLY A 49 3.80 -9.79 -8.05
C GLY A 49 4.59 -9.01 -6.99
N LEU A 50 4.31 -7.72 -6.80
CA LEU A 50 4.92 -6.90 -5.75
C LEU A 50 4.56 -7.42 -4.36
N ILE A 51 3.30 -7.85 -4.20
CA ILE A 51 2.79 -8.53 -3.01
C ILE A 51 2.15 -9.87 -3.39
N SER A 52 2.20 -10.83 -2.46
CA SER A 52 1.51 -12.11 -2.63
C SER A 52 0.00 -11.90 -2.62
N LYS A 53 -0.73 -12.68 -3.43
CA LYS A 53 -2.19 -12.73 -3.35
C LYS A 53 -2.66 -13.26 -1.98
N THR A 54 -1.87 -14.14 -1.37
CA THR A 54 -2.15 -14.66 -0.04
C THR A 54 -1.59 -13.67 0.99
N GLN A 55 -2.49 -13.02 1.71
CA GLN A 55 -2.12 -12.21 2.87
C GLN A 55 -1.98 -13.13 4.08
N LEU A 56 -0.82 -13.08 4.74
CA LEU A 56 -0.52 -13.89 5.93
C LEU A 56 -0.94 -13.19 7.23
N PHE A 57 -1.05 -11.88 7.18
CA PHE A 57 -1.38 -11.02 8.31
C PHE A 57 -2.64 -10.22 8.00
N SER A 58 -3.40 -9.89 9.04
CA SER A 58 -4.54 -8.98 8.91
C SER A 58 -4.07 -7.55 8.63
N PRO A 59 -4.91 -6.69 8.04
CA PRO A 59 -4.60 -5.28 7.87
C PRO A 59 -4.22 -4.58 9.19
N GLU A 60 -4.83 -4.97 10.31
CA GLU A 60 -4.54 -4.43 11.65
C GLU A 60 -3.14 -4.86 12.11
N GLU A 61 -2.79 -6.14 11.97
CA GLU A 61 -1.46 -6.66 12.29
C GLU A 61 -0.37 -5.96 11.46
N LEU A 62 -0.62 -5.74 10.16
CA LEU A 62 0.30 -5.02 9.28
C LEU A 62 0.44 -3.54 9.66
N THR A 63 -0.64 -2.91 10.15
CA THR A 63 -0.62 -1.52 10.62
C THR A 63 0.26 -1.38 11.86
N GLU A 64 0.14 -2.30 12.83
CA GLU A 64 0.99 -2.29 14.02
C GLU A 64 2.46 -2.57 13.69
N LEU A 65 2.73 -3.50 12.76
CA LEU A 65 4.08 -3.72 12.25
C LEU A 65 4.65 -2.45 11.59
N TYR A 66 3.84 -1.71 10.83
CA TYR A 66 4.26 -0.44 10.23
C TYR A 66 4.65 0.58 11.30
N ARG A 67 3.82 0.79 12.33
CA ARG A 67 4.11 1.69 13.46
C ARG A 67 5.41 1.31 14.18
N ALA A 68 5.59 0.02 14.48
CA ALA A 68 6.79 -0.46 15.17
C ALA A 68 8.08 -0.15 14.39
N THR A 69 8.02 -0.18 13.06
CA THR A 69 9.18 0.20 12.23
C THR A 69 9.43 1.70 12.17
N ASP A 70 8.44 2.54 12.47
CA ASP A 70 8.57 4.00 12.42
C ASP A 70 9.56 4.49 13.48
N TYR A 71 9.34 4.06 14.71
CA TYR A 71 10.25 4.31 15.82
C TYR A 71 11.68 3.82 15.54
N LEU A 72 11.82 2.63 14.95
CA LEU A 72 13.13 2.04 14.65
C LEU A 72 13.88 2.82 13.56
N LEU A 73 13.17 3.44 12.61
CA LEU A 73 13.78 4.18 11.51
C LEU A 73 14.11 5.65 11.86
N ASP A 74 13.38 6.24 12.81
CA ASP A 74 13.56 7.63 13.22
C ASP A 74 14.51 7.78 14.43
N GLU A 75 14.24 7.03 15.50
CA GLU A 75 14.92 7.17 16.81
C GLU A 75 15.73 5.90 17.19
N GLY A 76 15.76 4.90 16.32
CA GLY A 76 16.42 3.62 16.55
C GLY A 76 17.95 3.67 16.36
N PRO A 77 18.66 2.60 16.79
CA PRO A 77 20.08 2.45 16.48
C PRO A 77 20.31 2.32 14.97
N GLU A 78 21.47 2.76 14.50
CA GLU A 78 21.85 2.66 13.09
C GLU A 78 21.82 1.19 12.63
N LEU A 79 21.00 0.92 11.61
CA LEU A 79 20.83 -0.41 11.03
C LEU A 79 21.87 -0.65 9.94
N GLU A 80 22.34 -1.90 9.82
CA GLU A 80 23.10 -2.32 8.64
C GLU A 80 22.26 -2.14 7.36
N ASP A 81 22.91 -1.76 6.25
CA ASP A 81 22.24 -1.45 4.96
C ASP A 81 21.25 -2.53 4.51
N GLY A 82 21.60 -3.81 4.70
CA GLY A 82 20.72 -4.94 4.36
C GLY A 82 19.43 -4.96 5.19
N HIS A 83 19.52 -4.64 6.48
CA HIS A 83 18.36 -4.57 7.38
C HIS A 83 17.49 -3.36 7.08
N LEU A 84 18.11 -2.19 6.83
CA LEU A 84 17.40 -0.98 6.44
C LEU A 84 16.60 -1.20 5.15
N LYS A 85 17.22 -1.80 4.13
CA LYS A 85 16.57 -2.11 2.86
C LYS A 85 15.43 -3.12 3.02
N ALA A 86 15.62 -4.14 3.86
CA ALA A 86 14.57 -5.11 4.15
C ALA A 86 13.36 -4.44 4.83
N MET A 87 13.60 -3.51 5.76
CA MET A 87 12.55 -2.74 6.44
C MET A 87 11.80 -1.82 5.48
N GLN A 88 12.50 -1.04 4.67
CA GLN A 88 11.88 -0.18 3.65
C GLN A 88 11.04 -0.99 2.66
N THR A 89 11.55 -2.17 2.26
CA THR A 89 10.80 -3.10 1.40
C THR A 89 9.54 -3.62 2.09
N ALA A 90 9.62 -3.98 3.38
CA ALA A 90 8.47 -4.43 4.15
C ALA A 90 7.41 -3.31 4.29
N ARG A 91 7.82 -2.09 4.64
CA ARG A 91 6.94 -0.92 4.73
C ARG A 91 6.24 -0.64 3.41
N THR A 92 6.98 -0.64 2.30
CA THR A 92 6.42 -0.48 0.96
C THR A 92 5.35 -1.55 0.69
N LYS A 93 5.62 -2.82 0.99
CA LYS A 93 4.62 -3.90 0.81
C LYS A 93 3.38 -3.70 1.68
N ILE A 94 3.52 -3.19 2.90
CA ILE A 94 2.39 -2.88 3.77
C ILE A 94 1.52 -1.77 3.16
N GLU A 95 2.09 -0.69 2.63
CA GLU A 95 1.36 0.41 1.98
C GLU A 95 0.54 0.00 0.74
N TYR A 96 0.89 -1.13 0.12
CA TYR A 96 0.12 -1.73 -0.97
C TYR A 96 -0.89 -2.77 -0.49
N THR A 97 -0.68 -3.35 0.68
CA THR A 97 -1.54 -4.39 1.25
C THR A 97 -2.69 -3.79 2.07
N VAL A 98 -2.40 -2.70 2.79
CA VAL A 98 -3.34 -1.95 3.65
C VAL A 98 -3.65 -0.61 2.97
N PRO A 99 -4.75 -0.52 2.19
CA PRO A 99 -5.05 0.66 1.39
C PRO A 99 -5.40 1.91 2.21
N ASP A 100 -5.98 1.73 3.39
CA ASP A 100 -6.42 2.76 4.35
C ASP A 100 -5.40 2.95 5.50
N LEU A 101 -4.12 2.63 5.24
CA LEU A 101 -3.07 2.67 6.25
C LEU A 101 -2.96 4.05 6.92
N ALA A 102 -3.03 5.14 6.15
CA ALA A 102 -2.93 6.50 6.68
C ALA A 102 -4.03 6.78 7.72
N ASP A 103 -5.29 6.53 7.38
CA ASP A 103 -6.43 6.72 8.27
C ASP A 103 -6.30 5.88 9.55
N ARG A 104 -5.81 4.64 9.42
CA ARG A 104 -5.55 3.75 10.55
C ARG A 104 -4.43 4.23 11.46
N LEU A 105 -3.38 4.84 10.90
CA LEU A 105 -2.29 5.42 11.68
C LEU A 105 -2.79 6.61 12.49
N GLU A 106 -3.60 7.50 11.90
CA GLU A 106 -4.20 8.65 12.58
C GLU A 106 -5.13 8.23 13.74
N GLN A 107 -5.97 7.22 13.53
CA GLN A 107 -6.89 6.72 14.56
C GLN A 107 -6.20 6.13 15.78
N GLY A 108 -5.01 5.54 15.63
CA GLY A 108 -4.25 4.99 16.76
C GLY A 108 -3.49 6.05 17.56
N GLN A 109 -3.04 7.13 16.92
CA GLN A 109 -2.36 8.24 17.62
C GLN A 109 -3.31 9.04 18.51
N ALA A 110 -4.59 9.14 18.15
CA ALA A 110 -5.62 9.77 18.99
C ALA A 110 -5.90 9.02 20.31
N GLN A 111 -5.30 7.83 20.51
CA GLN A 111 -5.54 6.95 21.65
C GLN A 111 -4.31 6.80 22.56
N GLU A 112 -3.23 7.54 22.32
CA GLU A 112 -2.17 7.70 23.33
C GLU A 112 -2.72 8.53 24.50
N PRO A 113 -2.78 7.98 25.72
CA PRO A 113 -3.23 8.75 26.87
C PRO A 113 -2.24 9.90 27.08
N GLN A 114 -2.76 11.11 27.03
CA GLN A 114 -2.07 12.31 27.47
C GLN A 114 -1.65 12.08 28.93
N ILE A 115 -0.37 11.73 29.14
CA ILE A 115 0.21 11.66 30.48
C ILE A 115 0.29 13.10 30.96
N ASP A 116 -0.70 13.50 31.74
CA ASP A 116 -0.71 14.75 32.50
C ASP A 116 0.49 14.71 33.45
N MET A 117 1.43 15.66 33.28
CA MET A 117 2.63 15.81 34.13
C MET A 117 2.36 16.82 35.24
#